data_AF-A0A135T836-F1
#
_entry.id   AF-A0A135T836-F1
#
_cell.length_a   1.000
_cell.length_b   1.000
_cell.length_c   1.000
_cell.angle_alpha   90.00
_cell.angle_beta   90.00
_cell.angle_gamma   90.00
#
_symmetry.space_group_name_H-M   'P 1'
#
loop_
_entity.id
_entity.type
_entity.pdbx_description
1 polymer ?
#
loop_
_entity_poly.entity_id
_entity_poly.type
_entity_poly.pdbx_seq_one_letter_code
_entity_poly.pdbx_strand_id
1 'polypeptide(L)'
;MSDTKALDSAMARSSMVVSLLGPNINDKHIDPSLYADIYRNYVFPAMKQYGVRRILAMGTISIKQPEDHWTFFQTMVTFVMPLLNGAVYRNMHNLAHLFGKEGHDLDWTIFRIAQIPGESDETSWRQDRELGLFTGWIGEKGWTSTLKRGALARWLVDGVEGKMDVWVHKMPGISQLAGV
;
A
#
# COMPACT_ATOMS: atom_id res chain seq x y z
N MET A 1 -13.26 -8.33 10.91
CA MET A 1 -14.11 -7.52 10.02
C MET A 1 -15.57 -7.75 10.40
N SER A 2 -16.39 -6.71 10.55
CA SER A 2 -17.73 -6.83 11.16
C SER A 2 -18.86 -7.14 10.17
N ASP A 3 -18.68 -6.86 8.87
CA ASP A 3 -19.72 -7.06 7.85
C ASP A 3 -19.18 -7.82 6.63
N THR A 4 -19.25 -9.15 6.68
CA THR A 4 -18.81 -10.03 5.59
C THR A 4 -19.77 -10.01 4.41
N LYS A 5 -21.08 -9.81 4.65
CA LYS A 5 -22.09 -9.77 3.58
C LYS A 5 -21.90 -8.56 2.67
N ALA A 6 -21.54 -7.41 3.24
CA ALA A 6 -21.21 -6.23 2.47
C ALA A 6 -19.94 -6.44 1.61
N LEU A 7 -18.90 -7.08 2.17
CA LEU A 7 -17.70 -7.42 1.40
C LEU A 7 -18.04 -8.34 0.22
N ASP A 8 -18.77 -9.43 0.46
CA ASP A 8 -19.14 -10.40 -0.59
C ASP A 8 -19.91 -9.72 -1.72
N SER A 9 -20.88 -8.86 -1.37
CA SER A 9 -21.69 -8.12 -2.33
C SER A 9 -20.85 -7.15 -3.18
N ALA A 10 -19.86 -6.50 -2.57
CA ALA A 10 -18.94 -5.61 -3.28
C ALA A 10 -17.96 -6.40 -4.17
N MET A 11 -17.38 -7.49 -3.65
CA MET A 11 -16.43 -8.33 -4.35
C MET A 11 -17.05 -8.98 -5.59
N ALA A 12 -18.28 -9.49 -5.49
CA ALA A 12 -19.02 -10.11 -6.60
C ALA A 12 -19.20 -9.20 -7.83
N ARG A 13 -19.09 -7.88 -7.65
CA ARG A 13 -19.28 -6.86 -8.71
C ARG A 13 -17.98 -6.17 -9.10
N SER A 14 -16.86 -6.58 -8.51
CA SER A 14 -15.56 -5.93 -8.69
C SER A 14 -14.69 -6.72 -9.67
N SER A 15 -13.86 -6.03 -10.44
CA SER A 15 -12.79 -6.64 -11.25
C SER A 15 -11.42 -6.58 -10.57
N MET A 16 -11.27 -5.70 -9.59
CA MET A 16 -10.02 -5.43 -8.85
C MET A 16 -10.34 -4.94 -7.45
N VAL A 17 -9.43 -5.18 -6.50
CA VAL A 17 -9.45 -4.60 -5.16
C VAL A 17 -8.41 -3.48 -5.04
N VAL A 18 -8.82 -2.31 -4.57
CA VAL A 18 -7.91 -1.24 -4.13
C VAL A 18 -8.08 -1.07 -2.63
N SER A 19 -7.05 -1.44 -1.87
CA SER A 19 -7.09 -1.45 -0.41
C SER A 19 -6.16 -0.40 0.18
N LEU A 20 -6.76 0.54 0.90
CA LEU A 20 -6.08 1.55 1.72
C LEU A 20 -6.06 1.17 3.21
N LEU A 21 -6.26 -0.11 3.52
CA LEU A 21 -6.19 -0.60 4.88
C LEU A 21 -4.76 -0.49 5.41
N GLY A 22 -4.59 0.20 6.53
CA GLY A 22 -3.32 0.32 7.22
C GLY A 22 -3.51 0.87 8.63
N PRO A 23 -2.53 0.61 9.53
CA PRO A 23 -2.61 0.96 10.93
C PRO A 23 -2.62 2.47 11.11
N ASN A 24 -3.36 2.94 12.10
CA ASN A 24 -3.10 4.26 12.66
C ASN A 24 -1.76 4.18 13.41
N ILE A 25 -0.82 5.06 13.07
CA ILE A 25 0.51 5.12 13.69
C ILE A 25 0.46 5.35 15.21
N ASN A 26 -0.63 5.95 15.71
CA ASN A 26 -0.83 6.23 17.12
C ASN A 26 -1.49 5.06 17.88
N ASP A 27 -1.92 4.01 17.18
CA ASP A 27 -2.49 2.83 17.83
C ASP A 27 -1.36 1.96 18.41
N LYS A 28 -1.26 1.95 19.75
CA LYS A 28 -0.27 1.16 20.49
C LYS A 28 -0.76 -0.23 20.87
N HIS A 29 -2.04 -0.50 20.70
CA HIS A 29 -2.70 -1.74 21.14
C HIS A 29 -3.19 -2.60 19.99
N ILE A 30 -2.90 -2.19 18.75
CA ILE A 30 -3.22 -2.97 17.56
C ILE A 30 -2.63 -4.38 17.65
N ASP A 31 -3.44 -5.38 17.30
CA ASP A 31 -2.94 -6.73 17.10
C ASP A 31 -1.92 -6.72 15.94
N PRO A 32 -0.68 -7.19 16.13
CA PRO A 32 0.30 -7.29 15.05
C PRO A 32 -0.12 -8.12 13.85
N SER A 33 -1.16 -8.96 13.91
CA SER A 33 -1.67 -9.68 12.74
C SER A 33 -2.93 -9.07 12.12
N LEU A 34 -3.52 -8.01 12.70
CA LEU A 34 -4.86 -7.53 12.33
C LEU A 34 -5.09 -7.41 10.81
N TYR A 35 -4.22 -6.70 10.08
CA TYR A 35 -4.44 -6.52 8.64
C TYR A 35 -4.12 -7.77 7.85
N ALA A 36 -3.08 -8.53 8.22
CA ALA A 36 -2.80 -9.82 7.62
C ALA A 36 -4.01 -10.77 7.76
N ASP A 37 -4.59 -10.87 8.95
CA ASP A 37 -5.76 -11.71 9.20
C ASP A 37 -7.00 -11.22 8.46
N ILE A 38 -7.16 -9.90 8.26
CA ILE A 38 -8.23 -9.37 7.39
C ILE A 38 -8.07 -9.90 5.96
N TYR A 39 -6.87 -9.83 5.39
CA TYR A 39 -6.63 -10.33 4.04
C TYR A 39 -6.78 -11.85 3.94
N ARG A 40 -6.16 -12.59 4.86
CA ARG A 40 -6.19 -14.06 4.88
C ARG A 40 -7.60 -14.60 5.04
N ASN A 41 -8.36 -14.06 5.99
CA ASN A 41 -9.62 -14.67 6.41
C ASN A 41 -10.82 -14.16 5.63
N TYR A 42 -10.74 -12.98 4.99
CA TYR A 42 -11.89 -12.37 4.32
C TYR A 42 -11.59 -11.94 2.89
N VAL A 43 -10.54 -11.14 2.64
CA VAL A 43 -10.32 -10.56 1.31
C VAL A 43 -9.88 -11.61 0.28
N PHE A 44 -8.85 -12.40 0.58
CA PHE A 44 -8.36 -13.43 -0.35
C PHE A 44 -9.42 -14.51 -0.64
N PRO A 45 -10.15 -15.06 0.35
CA PRO A 45 -11.23 -16.00 0.08
C PRO A 45 -12.33 -15.42 -0.81
N ALA A 46 -12.78 -14.19 -0.53
CA ALA A 46 -13.81 -13.53 -1.35
C ALA A 46 -13.31 -13.26 -2.77
N MET A 47 -12.06 -12.80 -2.92
CA MET A 47 -11.42 -12.61 -4.22
C MET A 47 -11.44 -13.91 -5.04
N LYS A 48 -11.01 -15.02 -4.45
CA LYS A 48 -11.01 -16.34 -5.10
C LYS A 48 -12.43 -16.81 -5.45
N GLN A 49 -13.37 -16.65 -4.53
CA GLN A 49 -14.77 -17.04 -4.72
C GLN A 49 -15.42 -16.34 -5.91
N TYR A 50 -15.12 -15.06 -6.11
CA TYR A 50 -15.72 -14.23 -7.15
C TYR A 50 -14.81 -14.02 -8.38
N GLY A 51 -13.68 -14.72 -8.46
CA GLY A 51 -12.76 -14.64 -9.60
C GLY A 51 -12.02 -13.31 -9.73
N VAL A 52 -11.95 -12.50 -8.68
CA VAL A 52 -11.20 -11.25 -8.64
C VAL A 52 -9.73 -11.57 -8.39
N ARG A 53 -8.85 -11.26 -9.35
CA ARG A 53 -7.42 -11.61 -9.24
C ARG A 53 -6.52 -10.44 -8.83
N ARG A 54 -6.79 -9.24 -9.32
CA ARG A 54 -5.90 -8.08 -9.13
C ARG A 54 -6.19 -7.37 -7.81
N ILE A 55 -5.13 -7.06 -7.05
CA ILE A 55 -5.22 -6.24 -5.85
C ILE A 55 -4.05 -5.26 -5.74
N LEU A 56 -4.37 -3.99 -5.47
CA LEU A 56 -3.43 -2.97 -5.03
C LEU A 56 -3.63 -2.76 -3.52
N ALA A 57 -2.64 -3.14 -2.71
CA ALA A 57 -2.68 -3.01 -1.26
C ALA A 57 -1.68 -1.98 -0.78
N MET A 58 -2.09 -1.14 0.16
CA MET A 58 -1.22 -0.15 0.78
C MET A 58 -0.20 -0.81 1.71
N GLY A 59 1.08 -0.52 1.49
CA GLY A 59 2.16 -0.77 2.43
C GLY A 59 2.83 0.53 2.85
N THR A 60 3.88 0.41 3.65
CA THR A 60 4.68 1.58 4.07
C THR A 60 6.16 1.33 3.79
N ILE A 61 6.95 2.40 3.81
CA ILE A 61 8.40 2.34 3.65
C ILE A 61 9.12 1.49 4.72
N SER A 62 8.46 1.09 5.80
CA SER A 62 9.05 0.18 6.80
C SER A 62 9.33 -1.19 6.19
N ILE A 63 8.55 -1.60 5.19
CA ILE A 63 8.76 -2.83 4.43
C ILE A 63 9.93 -2.59 3.48
N LYS A 64 11.12 -3.08 3.83
CA LYS A 64 12.31 -3.05 2.97
C LYS A 64 12.23 -4.13 1.87
N GLN A 65 12.73 -3.80 0.69
CA GLN A 65 12.92 -4.74 -0.41
C GLN A 65 14.42 -4.84 -0.78
N PRO A 66 14.91 -5.99 -1.26
CA PRO A 66 16.31 -6.15 -1.66
C PRO A 66 16.78 -5.15 -2.73
N GLU A 67 15.87 -4.70 -3.58
CA GLU A 67 16.12 -3.75 -4.66
C GLU A 67 16.16 -2.29 -4.19
N ASP A 68 15.74 -2.01 -2.94
CA ASP A 68 15.80 -0.66 -2.39
C ASP A 68 17.24 -0.18 -2.25
N HIS A 69 17.44 1.11 -2.51
CA HIS A 69 18.69 1.79 -2.25
C HIS A 69 18.71 2.38 -0.85
N TRP A 70 19.91 2.59 -0.31
CA TRP A 70 20.05 3.17 1.02
C TRP A 70 19.46 4.59 1.05
N THR A 71 18.59 4.84 2.02
CA THR A 71 18.14 6.20 2.38
C THR A 71 18.25 6.38 3.88
N PHE A 72 18.63 7.59 4.30
CA PHE A 72 18.64 7.94 5.71
C PHE A 72 17.25 7.80 6.33
N PHE A 73 16.21 8.29 5.62
CA PHE A 73 14.84 8.30 6.11
C PHE A 73 14.27 6.88 6.34
N GLN A 74 14.40 5.97 5.37
CA GLN A 74 13.93 4.60 5.54
C GLN A 74 14.73 3.88 6.63
N THR A 75 16.04 4.11 6.70
CA THR A 75 16.89 3.53 7.76
C THR A 75 16.42 3.96 9.14
N MET A 76 16.19 5.26 9.34
CA MET A 76 15.64 5.80 10.59
C MET A 76 14.30 5.16 10.94
N VAL A 77 13.36 5.07 9.99
CA VAL A 77 12.04 4.46 10.22
C VAL A 77 12.18 2.99 10.62
N THR A 78 13.02 2.21 9.93
CA THR A 78 13.21 0.78 10.25
C THR A 78 13.90 0.54 11.60
N PHE A 79 14.67 1.50 12.10
CA PHE A 79 15.34 1.36 13.39
C PHE A 79 14.46 1.86 14.55
N VAL A 80 13.74 2.97 14.35
CA VAL A 80 12.99 3.66 15.40
C VAL A 80 11.60 3.05 15.61
N MET A 81 10.89 2.67 14.53
CA MET A 81 9.51 2.14 14.65
C MET A 81 9.39 0.87 15.48
N PRO A 82 10.29 -0.13 15.38
CA PRO A 82 10.23 -1.31 16.24
C PRO A 82 10.29 -0.97 17.74
N LEU A 83 11.00 0.11 18.10
CA LEU A 83 11.19 0.55 19.48
C LEU A 83 10.00 1.38 19.99
N LEU A 84 9.46 2.28 19.16
CA LEU A 84 8.38 3.19 19.58
C LEU A 84 6.97 2.63 19.36
N ASN A 85 6.77 1.86 18.28
CA ASN A 85 5.50 1.21 17.97
C ASN A 85 5.71 -0.13 17.23
N GLY A 86 6.31 -1.08 17.95
CA GLY A 86 6.64 -2.40 17.39
C GLY A 86 5.44 -3.21 16.91
N ALA A 87 4.23 -2.96 17.44
CA ALA A 87 3.01 -3.64 16.99
C ALA A 87 2.60 -3.17 15.58
N VAL A 88 2.54 -1.86 15.34
CA VAL A 88 2.29 -1.27 14.01
C VAL A 88 3.35 -1.70 13.00
N TYR A 89 4.62 -1.68 13.41
CA TYR A 89 5.73 -2.15 12.57
C TYR A 89 5.52 -3.62 12.16
N ARG A 90 5.32 -4.52 13.13
CA ARG A 90 5.09 -5.94 12.83
C ARG A 90 3.85 -6.17 11.97
N ASN A 91 2.81 -5.36 12.12
CA ASN A 91 1.61 -5.48 11.30
C ASN A 91 1.88 -5.29 9.80
N MET A 92 2.64 -4.25 9.45
CA MET A 92 3.05 -4.04 8.05
C MET A 92 3.94 -5.16 7.51
N HIS A 93 4.84 -5.71 8.34
CA HIS A 93 5.69 -6.82 7.93
C HIS A 93 4.91 -8.13 7.79
N ASN A 94 3.96 -8.41 8.69
CA ASN A 94 3.10 -9.58 8.62
C ASN A 94 2.18 -9.53 7.40
N LEU A 95 1.66 -8.35 7.05
CA LEU A 95 0.93 -8.11 5.80
C LEU A 95 1.82 -8.44 4.59
N ALA A 96 3.01 -7.85 4.51
CA ALA A 96 3.93 -8.11 3.39
C ALA A 96 4.29 -9.60 3.27
N HIS A 97 4.56 -10.25 4.40
CA HIS A 97 4.86 -11.68 4.47
C HIS A 97 3.68 -12.54 3.98
N LEU A 98 2.46 -12.21 4.40
CA LEU A 98 1.25 -12.91 3.97
C LEU A 98 1.08 -12.86 2.45
N PHE A 99 1.18 -11.69 1.84
CA PHE A 99 1.03 -11.55 0.40
C PHE A 99 2.07 -12.36 -0.37
N GLY A 100 3.33 -12.32 0.06
CA GLY A 100 4.40 -13.11 -0.56
C GLY A 100 4.24 -14.63 -0.40
N LYS A 101 3.61 -15.09 0.69
CA LYS A 101 3.46 -16.53 1.00
C LYS A 101 2.16 -17.14 0.48
N GLU A 102 1.05 -16.44 0.66
CA GLU A 102 -0.31 -16.96 0.45
C GLU A 102 -1.02 -16.29 -0.74
N GLY A 103 -0.50 -15.19 -1.27
CA GLY A 103 -1.08 -14.47 -2.41
C GLY A 103 -0.61 -14.94 -3.79
N HIS A 104 0.00 -16.12 -3.92
CA HIS A 104 0.63 -16.58 -5.17
C HIS A 104 -0.34 -16.76 -6.34
N ASP A 105 -1.64 -16.95 -6.06
CA ASP A 105 -2.70 -17.07 -7.06
C ASP A 105 -3.42 -15.74 -7.37
N LEU A 106 -2.99 -14.66 -6.72
CA LEU A 106 -3.50 -13.30 -6.93
C LEU A 106 -2.46 -12.44 -7.63
N ASP A 107 -2.91 -11.51 -8.47
CA ASP A 107 -2.05 -10.53 -9.14
C ASP A 107 -1.91 -9.31 -8.20
N TRP A 108 -1.13 -9.44 -7.13
CA TRP A 108 -1.02 -8.42 -6.09
C TRP A 108 0.10 -7.40 -6.35
N THR A 109 -0.06 -6.18 -5.83
CA THR A 109 1.00 -5.18 -5.69
C THR A 109 0.86 -4.52 -4.32
N ILE A 110 1.95 -4.44 -3.55
CA ILE A 110 1.98 -3.67 -2.30
C ILE A 110 2.68 -2.33 -2.55
N PHE A 111 1.92 -1.27 -2.76
CA PHE A 111 2.52 0.04 -3.00
C PHE A 111 2.92 0.68 -1.65
N ARG A 112 4.20 1.03 -1.51
CA ARG A 112 4.79 1.53 -0.27
C ARG A 112 4.80 3.06 -0.29
N ILE A 113 4.14 3.65 0.70
CA ILE A 113 4.10 5.10 0.89
C ILE A 113 4.85 5.52 2.16
N ALA A 114 5.29 6.77 2.17
CA ALA A 114 5.84 7.44 3.34
C ALA A 114 4.80 8.41 3.89
N GLN A 115 5.03 9.72 3.79
CA GLN A 115 4.08 10.72 4.24
C GLN A 115 3.06 11.02 3.14
N ILE A 116 1.76 11.04 3.49
CA ILE A 116 0.67 11.37 2.57
C ILE A 116 -0.11 12.64 2.94
N PRO A 117 0.52 13.83 2.86
CA PRO A 117 -0.16 15.10 3.14
C PRO A 117 -1.19 15.44 2.05
N GLY A 118 -2.04 16.41 2.33
CA GLY A 118 -3.06 16.91 1.40
C GLY A 118 -4.46 16.83 2.00
N GLU A 119 -5.31 17.75 1.53
CA GLU A 119 -6.69 17.89 1.98
C GLU A 119 -7.65 17.10 1.08
N SER A 120 -8.91 16.99 1.50
CA SER A 120 -9.95 16.27 0.76
C SER A 120 -10.86 17.18 -0.07
N ASP A 121 -10.63 18.49 -0.10
CA ASP A 121 -11.43 19.42 -0.90
C ASP A 121 -11.05 19.34 -2.39
N GLU A 122 -12.01 19.70 -3.25
CA GLU A 122 -11.85 19.62 -4.71
C GLU A 122 -10.67 20.44 -5.23
N THR A 123 -10.40 21.61 -4.63
CA THR A 123 -9.33 22.50 -5.08
C THR A 123 -7.98 21.85 -4.82
N SER A 124 -7.75 21.39 -3.59
CA SER A 124 -6.53 20.67 -3.22
C SER A 124 -6.34 19.41 -4.07
N TRP A 125 -7.40 18.62 -4.28
CA TRP A 125 -7.32 17.42 -5.11
C TRP A 125 -6.94 17.73 -6.56
N ARG A 126 -7.55 18.76 -7.18
CA ARG A 126 -7.25 19.17 -8.56
C ARG A 126 -5.81 19.63 -8.74
N GLN A 127 -5.23 20.27 -7.72
CA GLN A 127 -3.83 20.70 -7.76
C GLN A 127 -2.87 19.53 -7.53
N ASP A 128 -3.11 18.75 -6.47
CA ASP A 128 -2.23 17.66 -6.06
C ASP A 128 -2.12 16.56 -7.11
N ARG A 129 -3.19 16.26 -7.86
CA ARG A 129 -3.19 15.17 -8.87
C ARG A 129 -2.32 15.45 -10.09
N GLU A 130 -1.93 16.70 -10.35
CA GLU A 130 -1.11 17.07 -11.51
C GLU A 130 0.40 17.02 -11.19
N LEU A 131 0.76 16.74 -9.93
CA LEU A 131 2.15 16.64 -9.51
C LEU A 131 2.82 15.42 -10.15
N GLY A 132 4.11 15.57 -10.48
CA GLY A 132 4.94 14.47 -10.97
C GLY A 132 5.03 13.33 -9.96
N LEU A 133 4.92 12.10 -10.45
CA LEU A 133 4.93 10.88 -9.65
C LEU A 133 6.20 10.07 -9.93
N PHE A 134 6.78 9.54 -8.87
CA PHE A 134 7.78 8.49 -8.92
C PHE A 134 7.14 7.14 -8.56
N THR A 135 7.48 6.10 -9.31
CA THR A 135 7.13 4.71 -9.02
C THR A 135 8.33 3.83 -9.34
N GLY A 136 8.92 3.25 -8.30
CA GLY A 136 10.18 2.52 -8.44
C GLY A 136 10.66 1.96 -7.11
N TRP A 137 11.94 1.64 -7.00
CA TRP A 137 12.52 1.17 -5.75
C TRP A 137 12.86 2.37 -4.85
N ILE A 138 12.71 2.20 -3.53
CA ILE A 138 12.92 3.29 -2.59
C ILE A 138 14.40 3.71 -2.65
N GLY A 139 14.65 5.02 -2.75
CA GLY A 139 16.01 5.57 -2.83
C GLY A 139 16.63 5.60 -4.23
N GLU A 140 15.92 5.14 -5.27
CA GLU A 140 16.31 5.44 -6.65
C GLU A 140 16.24 6.93 -6.95
N LYS A 141 16.93 7.34 -8.02
CA LYS A 141 16.90 8.74 -8.48
C LYS A 141 15.45 9.16 -8.76
N GLY A 142 15.04 10.25 -8.12
CA GLY A 142 13.69 10.82 -8.25
C GLY A 142 12.74 10.43 -7.12
N TRP A 143 13.09 9.48 -6.26
CA TRP A 143 12.30 9.11 -5.08
C TRP A 143 12.33 10.20 -4.00
N THR A 144 11.22 10.41 -3.30
CA THR A 144 11.10 11.30 -2.13
C THR A 144 10.30 10.66 -0.98
N SER A 145 10.32 11.28 0.21
CA SER A 145 9.61 10.79 1.40
C SER A 145 8.16 11.28 1.52
N THR A 146 7.60 11.91 0.49
CA THR A 146 6.27 12.52 0.53
C THR A 146 5.47 12.20 -0.74
N LEU A 147 4.15 12.11 -0.61
CA LEU A 147 3.21 11.86 -1.70
C LEU A 147 1.89 12.56 -1.40
N LYS A 148 1.46 13.51 -2.23
CA LYS A 148 0.15 14.15 -1.99
C LYS A 148 -1.00 13.17 -2.22
N ARG A 149 -2.05 13.25 -1.39
CA ARG A 149 -3.22 12.34 -1.49
C ARG A 149 -3.89 12.38 -2.87
N GLY A 150 -3.99 13.57 -3.49
CA GLY A 150 -4.52 13.69 -4.85
C GLY A 150 -3.67 12.97 -5.90
N ALA A 151 -2.35 13.04 -5.79
CA ALA A 151 -1.41 12.34 -6.66
C ALA A 151 -1.48 10.82 -6.47
N LEU A 152 -1.57 10.34 -5.23
CA LEU A 152 -1.79 8.92 -4.93
C LEU A 152 -3.10 8.42 -5.55
N ALA A 153 -4.20 9.19 -5.42
CA ALA A 153 -5.48 8.81 -6.01
C ALA A 153 -5.40 8.64 -7.53
N ARG A 154 -4.72 9.57 -8.23
CA ARG A 154 -4.43 9.43 -9.66
C ARG A 154 -3.64 8.17 -9.96
N TRP A 155 -2.57 7.89 -9.21
CA TRP A 155 -1.75 6.70 -9.40
C TRP A 155 -2.56 5.39 -9.25
N LEU A 156 -3.48 5.35 -8.29
CA LEU A 156 -4.37 4.20 -8.10
C LEU A 156 -5.35 4.03 -9.26
N VAL A 157 -5.90 5.12 -9.81
CA VAL A 157 -6.74 5.07 -11.02
C VAL A 157 -5.94 4.56 -12.21
N ASP A 158 -4.72 5.06 -12.42
CA ASP A 158 -3.83 4.57 -13.47
C ASP A 158 -3.53 3.06 -13.29
N GLY A 159 -3.37 2.60 -12.05
CA GLY A 159 -3.22 1.18 -11.72
C GLY A 159 -4.46 0.35 -12.03
N VAL A 160 -5.66 0.86 -11.76
CA VAL A 160 -6.93 0.22 -12.12
C VAL A 160 -7.11 0.12 -13.63
N GLU A 161 -6.60 1.10 -14.38
CA GLU A 161 -6.59 1.13 -15.85
C GLU A 161 -5.47 0.25 -16.46
N GLY A 162 -4.74 -0.52 -15.67
CA GLY A 162 -3.71 -1.48 -16.14
C GLY A 162 -2.34 -0.87 -16.42
N LYS A 163 -2.11 0.41 -16.10
CA LYS A 163 -0.83 1.09 -16.38
C LYS A 163 0.31 0.69 -15.43
N MET A 164 0.03 -0.17 -14.43
CA MET A 164 0.97 -0.51 -13.36
C MET A 164 1.23 -2.03 -13.24
N ASP A 165 0.96 -2.81 -14.27
CA ASP A 165 1.08 -4.29 -14.22
C ASP A 165 2.53 -4.80 -14.15
N VAL A 166 3.52 -3.96 -14.50
CA VAL A 166 4.95 -4.24 -14.26
C VAL A 166 5.28 -4.50 -12.77
N TRP A 167 4.38 -4.09 -11.87
CA TRP A 167 4.49 -4.23 -10.41
C TRP A 167 3.70 -5.39 -9.82
N VAL A 168 3.12 -6.27 -10.64
CA VAL A 168 2.54 -7.53 -10.13
C VAL A 168 3.62 -8.34 -9.40
N HIS A 169 3.24 -8.84 -8.22
CA HIS A 169 4.09 -9.53 -7.24
C HIS A 169 5.28 -8.73 -6.72
N LYS A 170 5.19 -7.40 -6.77
CA LYS A 170 6.24 -6.48 -6.30
C LYS A 170 5.70 -5.48 -5.30
N MET A 171 6.63 -4.81 -4.63
CA MET A 171 6.33 -3.77 -3.65
C MET A 171 7.01 -2.45 -4.02
N PRO A 172 6.55 -1.69 -5.04
CA PRO A 172 7.18 -0.42 -5.41
C PRO A 172 6.97 0.65 -4.33
N GLY A 173 7.89 1.61 -4.24
CA GLY A 173 7.69 2.87 -3.53
C GLY A 173 7.00 3.91 -4.41
N ILE A 174 6.00 4.61 -3.88
CA ILE A 174 5.30 5.70 -4.57
C ILE A 174 5.58 7.01 -3.84
N SER A 175 6.00 8.03 -4.58
CA SER A 175 6.31 9.34 -4.02
C SER A 175 6.14 10.44 -5.06
N GLN A 176 6.23 11.70 -4.63
CA GLN A 176 6.43 12.81 -5.55
C GLN A 176 7.77 12.67 -6.25
N LEU A 177 7.79 12.94 -7.55
CA LEU A 177 9.02 12.96 -8.33
C LEU A 177 9.87 14.19 -7.98
N ALA A 178 11.13 13.98 -7.61
CA ALA A 178 12.11 15.04 -7.47
C ALA A 178 13.05 15.15 -8.68
N GLY A 179 13.47 16.38 -9.01
CA GLY A 179 14.56 16.65 -9.95
C GLY A 179 14.18 16.46 -11.43
N VAL A 180 13.11 17.13 -11.87
CA VAL A 180 12.80 17.33 -13.29
C VAL A 180 13.78 18.33 -13.90
#